data_AF-A0A6I2GPJ7-F1
#
_entry.id   AF-A0A6I2GPJ7-F1
#
_cell.length_a   1.000
_cell.length_b   1.000
_cell.length_c   1.000
_cell.angle_alpha   90.00
_cell.angle_beta   90.00
_cell.angle_gamma   90.00
#
_symmetry.space_group_name_H-M   'P 1'
#
loop_
_entity.id
_entity.type
_entity.pdbx_description
1 polymer ?
#
loop_
_entity_poly.entity_id
_entity_poly.type
_entity_poly.pdbx_seq_one_letter_code
_entity_poly.pdbx_strand_id
1 'polypeptide(L)'
;MQQPRRRRVSQSNSGDSQQQLPSARRAGHAPGARLRVLPGGGQRRQEEPLGSRDAVVRVLLEAGADLLLRRISSVRAEEIEGRVDRILELFDRVDQVPALMPVLRRQLDELEALMRETREVRRVRRGG
;
A
#
# COMPACT_ATOMS: atom_id res chain seq x y z
N MET A 1 47.64 -23.34 8.42
CA MET A 1 47.95 -22.93 9.80
C MET A 1 48.48 -21.50 9.79
N GLN A 2 47.84 -20.65 10.62
CA GLN A 2 48.36 -19.47 11.33
C GLN A 2 48.97 -18.26 10.57
N GLN A 3 48.34 -17.10 10.79
CA GLN A 3 48.94 -15.76 10.66
C GLN A 3 50.09 -15.56 11.68
N PRO A 4 50.91 -14.50 11.53
CA PRO A 4 50.88 -13.49 12.59
C PRO A 4 51.05 -12.02 12.14
N ARG A 5 50.14 -11.21 12.70
CA ARG A 5 50.25 -9.84 13.24
C ARG A 5 51.57 -9.08 13.08
N ARG A 6 51.50 -7.88 12.49
CA ARG A 6 52.26 -6.71 12.96
C ARG A 6 51.37 -5.51 13.27
N ARG A 7 51.39 -5.22 14.57
CA ARG A 7 50.84 -4.13 15.37
C ARG A 7 51.53 -2.80 14.99
N ARG A 8 50.75 -1.76 14.69
CA ARG A 8 51.20 -0.36 14.80
C ARG A 8 50.26 0.33 15.80
N VAL A 9 50.86 0.85 16.86
CA VAL A 9 50.21 1.56 17.97
C VAL A 9 50.80 2.98 18.00
N SER A 10 49.95 3.93 18.42
CA SER A 10 50.23 5.29 18.92
C SER A 10 50.24 6.47 17.95
N GLN A 11 49.19 7.30 18.06
CA GLN A 11 49.18 8.70 18.59
C GLN A 11 47.78 9.27 18.27
N SER A 12 46.86 9.56 19.20
CA SER A 12 46.85 10.48 20.36
C SER A 12 46.96 11.97 19.98
N ASN A 13 45.83 12.64 19.74
CA ASN A 13 45.47 13.97 20.27
C ASN A 13 44.03 14.31 19.81
N SER A 14 43.05 14.42 20.72
CA SER A 14 42.71 15.62 21.52
C SER A 14 42.20 16.77 20.65
N GLY A 15 40.89 17.07 20.76
CA GLY A 15 40.26 18.14 19.99
C GLY A 15 38.75 18.24 20.24
N ASP A 16 38.41 18.50 21.50
CA ASP A 16 37.11 19.01 21.95
C ASP A 16 36.69 20.21 21.11
N SER A 17 35.50 20.20 20.49
CA SER A 17 34.82 21.39 19.98
C SER A 17 33.34 21.13 19.71
N GLN A 18 32.56 21.29 20.78
CA GLN A 18 31.26 21.95 20.81
C GLN A 18 30.18 21.49 19.84
N GLN A 19 29.34 20.60 20.37
CA GLN A 19 27.91 20.56 20.04
C GLN A 19 27.28 21.92 20.40
N GLN A 20 27.17 22.82 19.43
CA GLN A 20 26.35 24.02 19.57
C GLN A 20 24.87 23.65 19.40
N LEU A 21 24.20 23.50 20.54
CA LEU A 21 22.75 23.63 20.67
C LEU A 21 22.39 25.11 20.45
N PRO A 22 21.55 25.47 19.46
CA PRO A 22 20.90 26.77 19.52
C PRO A 22 19.79 26.70 20.56
N SER A 23 20.05 27.40 21.67
CA SER A 23 19.13 27.76 22.73
C SER A 23 17.73 28.11 22.22
N ALA A 24 16.74 27.61 22.95
CA ALA A 24 15.35 27.99 22.85
C ALA A 24 15.17 29.51 22.83
N ARG A 25 14.82 30.07 21.66
CA ARG A 25 14.09 31.33 21.58
C ARG A 25 12.60 31.01 21.56
N ARG A 26 11.95 31.16 22.71
CA ARG A 26 10.51 31.45 22.76
C ARG A 26 10.30 32.79 22.05
N ALA A 27 9.73 32.74 20.85
CA ALA A 27 9.16 33.91 20.19
C ALA A 27 8.07 33.46 19.21
N GLY A 28 6.86 33.97 19.41
CA GLY A 28 5.89 34.17 18.34
C GLY A 28 4.88 33.05 18.11
N HIS A 29 3.71 33.20 18.72
CA HIS A 29 2.46 32.77 18.09
C HIS A 29 2.35 33.48 16.73
N ALA A 30 2.68 32.79 15.64
CA ALA A 30 2.51 33.29 14.28
C ALA A 30 1.13 32.84 13.76
N PRO A 31 0.17 33.76 13.54
CA PRO A 31 -1.08 33.43 12.86
C PRO A 31 -0.75 33.22 11.39
N GLY A 32 -0.91 31.99 10.92
CA GLY A 32 -0.63 31.63 9.53
C GLY A 32 0.36 30.49 9.36
N ALA A 33 0.25 29.45 10.20
CA ALA A 33 0.79 28.13 9.89
C ALA A 33 0.17 27.66 8.55
N ARG A 34 0.79 28.06 7.44
CA ARG A 34 0.39 27.67 6.10
C ARG A 34 0.55 26.16 6.02
N LEU A 35 -0.57 25.46 5.98
CA LEU A 35 -0.64 24.04 5.72
C LEU A 35 0.14 23.76 4.42
N ARG A 36 1.31 23.11 4.54
CA ARG A 36 2.11 22.73 3.37
C ARG A 36 1.66 21.36 2.93
N VAL A 37 1.12 21.29 1.72
CA VAL A 37 0.80 20.02 1.05
C VAL A 37 2.12 19.39 0.63
N LEU A 38 2.52 18.31 1.31
CA LEU A 38 3.60 17.46 0.82
C LEU A 38 3.07 16.65 -0.37
N PRO A 39 3.72 16.68 -1.55
CA PRO A 39 3.36 15.80 -2.64
C PRO A 39 3.59 14.36 -2.18
N GLY A 40 2.51 13.61 -2.01
CA GLY A 40 2.61 12.19 -1.68
C GLY A 40 3.30 11.46 -2.82
N GLY A 41 4.45 10.84 -2.54
CA GLY A 41 5.17 9.97 -3.49
C GLY A 41 4.46 8.64 -3.79
N GLY A 42 3.15 8.57 -3.51
CA GLY A 42 2.33 7.41 -3.84
C GLY A 42 2.22 7.33 -5.36
N GLN A 43 3.09 6.52 -5.98
CA GLN A 43 2.84 6.03 -7.32
C GLN A 43 1.40 5.51 -7.35
N ARG A 44 0.60 6.07 -8.24
CA ARG A 44 -0.74 5.53 -8.53
C ARG A 44 -0.48 4.09 -8.94
N ARG A 45 -0.84 3.14 -8.06
CA ARG A 45 -0.75 1.71 -8.40
C ARG A 45 -1.58 1.53 -9.65
N GLN A 46 -0.91 1.17 -10.74
CA GLN A 46 -1.62 0.70 -11.92
C GLN A 46 -2.44 -0.51 -11.49
N GLU A 47 -3.67 -0.58 -11.97
CA GLU A 47 -4.57 -1.69 -11.69
C GLU A 47 -3.92 -2.94 -12.32
N GLU A 48 -3.33 -3.75 -11.45
CA GLU A 48 -2.75 -5.02 -11.83
C GLU A 48 -3.92 -5.94 -12.24
N PRO A 49 -3.91 -6.52 -13.45
CA PRO A 49 -5.00 -7.39 -13.88
C PRO A 49 -5.21 -8.54 -12.90
N LEU A 50 -6.47 -8.91 -12.67
CA LEU A 50 -6.79 -10.07 -11.86
C LEU A 50 -6.54 -11.33 -12.70
N GLY A 51 -5.26 -11.71 -12.80
CA GLY A 51 -4.82 -12.89 -13.55
C GLY A 51 -4.40 -14.07 -12.65
N SER A 52 -4.32 -13.85 -11.34
CA SER A 52 -3.83 -14.85 -10.38
C SER A 52 -4.58 -14.79 -9.06
N ARG A 53 -4.52 -15.88 -8.31
CA ARG A 53 -5.02 -15.98 -6.93
C ARG A 53 -4.47 -14.86 -6.05
N ASP A 54 -3.16 -14.60 -6.14
CA ASP A 54 -2.49 -13.56 -5.36
C ASP A 54 -3.01 -12.15 -5.67
N ALA A 55 -3.33 -11.86 -6.94
CA ALA A 55 -3.92 -10.59 -7.33
C ALA A 55 -5.30 -10.40 -6.68
N VAL A 56 -6.11 -11.45 -6.66
CA VAL A 56 -7.44 -11.45 -6.02
C VAL A 56 -7.33 -11.29 -4.49
N VAL A 57 -6.38 -11.96 -3.84
CA VAL A 57 -6.12 -11.79 -2.39
C VAL A 57 -5.69 -10.35 -2.06
N ARG A 58 -4.87 -9.74 -2.91
CA ARG A 58 -4.45 -8.34 -2.75
C ARG A 58 -5.65 -7.37 -2.83
N VAL A 59 -6.64 -7.67 -3.67
CA VAL A 59 -7.89 -6.90 -3.72
C VAL A 59 -8.66 -6.97 -2.41
N LEU A 60 -8.79 -8.16 -1.80
CA LEU A 60 -9.44 -8.29 -0.48
C LEU A 60 -8.74 -7.44 0.58
N LEU A 61 -7.41 -7.50 0.63
CA LEU A 61 -6.63 -6.69 1.57
C LEU A 61 -6.85 -5.19 1.36
N GLU A 62 -6.93 -4.74 0.11
CA GLU A 62 -7.20 -3.35 -0.22
C GLU A 62 -8.64 -2.93 0.12
N ALA A 63 -9.63 -3.77 -0.20
CA ALA A 63 -11.03 -3.55 0.13
C ALA A 63 -11.26 -3.51 1.65
N GLY A 64 -10.63 -4.42 2.40
CA GLY A 64 -10.66 -4.45 3.86
C GLY A 64 -10.03 -3.19 4.47
N ALA A 65 -8.86 -2.77 3.97
CA ALA A 65 -8.24 -1.51 4.38
C ALA A 65 -9.15 -0.30 4.07
N ASP A 66 -9.81 -0.32 2.92
CA ASP A 66 -10.74 0.73 2.52
C ASP A 66 -12.01 0.75 3.40
N LEU A 67 -12.51 -0.39 3.86
CA LEU A 67 -13.60 -0.46 4.84
C LEU A 67 -13.17 0.09 6.20
N LEU A 68 -11.97 -0.27 6.68
CA LEU A 68 -11.42 0.25 7.94
C LEU A 68 -11.27 1.78 7.90
N LEU A 69 -10.91 2.32 6.73
CA LEU A 69 -10.83 3.75 6.50
C LEU A 69 -12.20 4.38 6.20
N ARG A 70 -13.31 3.62 6.34
CA ARG A 70 -14.70 4.00 6.07
C ARG A 70 -14.94 4.57 4.68
N ARG A 71 -14.16 4.09 3.72
CA ARG A 71 -14.17 4.60 2.35
C ARG A 71 -15.06 3.80 1.40
N ILE A 72 -15.63 2.70 1.87
CA ILE A 72 -16.66 1.87 1.23
C ILE A 72 -17.69 1.47 2.29
N SER A 73 -18.92 1.15 1.88
CA SER A 73 -19.93 0.62 2.81
C SER A 73 -19.63 -0.84 3.16
N SER A 74 -20.13 -1.31 4.31
CA SER A 74 -20.06 -2.72 4.70
C SER A 74 -20.69 -3.62 3.64
N VAL A 75 -21.87 -3.24 3.14
CA VAL A 75 -22.57 -3.98 2.08
C VAL A 75 -21.71 -4.15 0.81
N ARG A 76 -20.99 -3.11 0.39
CA ARG A 76 -20.07 -3.20 -0.76
C ARG A 76 -18.89 -4.12 -0.47
N ALA A 77 -18.35 -4.07 0.73
CA ALA A 77 -17.24 -4.93 1.13
C ALA A 77 -17.65 -6.40 1.15
N GLU A 78 -18.83 -6.70 1.72
CA GLU A 78 -19.41 -8.05 1.73
C GLU A 78 -19.67 -8.57 0.30
N GLU A 79 -20.13 -7.71 -0.63
CA GLU A 79 -20.28 -8.10 -2.04
C GLU A 79 -18.94 -8.46 -2.69
N ILE A 80 -17.89 -7.67 -2.43
CA ILE A 80 -16.55 -7.93 -2.94
C ILE A 80 -16.02 -9.25 -2.36
N GLU A 81 -16.18 -9.47 -1.06
CA GLU A 81 -15.77 -10.69 -0.37
C GLU A 81 -16.45 -11.93 -0.96
N GLY A 82 -17.78 -11.90 -1.10
CA GLY A 82 -18.52 -13.02 -1.66
C GLY A 82 -18.20 -13.32 -3.13
N ARG A 83 -17.84 -12.31 -3.93
CA ARG A 83 -17.37 -12.53 -5.33
C ARG A 83 -15.97 -13.14 -5.36
N VAL A 84 -15.08 -12.67 -4.48
CA VAL A 84 -13.72 -13.20 -4.38
C VAL A 84 -13.74 -14.68 -3.98
N ASP A 85 -14.53 -15.07 -2.97
CA ASP A 85 -14.60 -16.46 -2.52
C ASP A 85 -15.00 -17.40 -3.67
N ARG A 86 -16.00 -17.01 -4.45
CA ARG A 86 -16.42 -17.78 -5.65
C ARG A 86 -15.31 -17.89 -6.70
N ILE A 87 -14.54 -16.82 -6.90
CA ILE A 87 -13.41 -16.82 -7.83
C ILE A 87 -12.29 -17.75 -7.33
N LEU A 88 -12.01 -17.75 -6.03
CA LEU A 88 -11.01 -18.65 -5.43
C LEU A 88 -11.42 -20.11 -5.59
N GLU A 89 -12.68 -20.46 -5.31
CA GLU A 89 -13.20 -21.79 -5.60
C GLU A 89 -13.09 -22.15 -7.09
N LEU A 90 -13.30 -21.18 -7.97
CA LEU A 90 -13.25 -21.39 -9.41
C LEU A 90 -11.82 -21.60 -9.92
N PHE A 91 -10.81 -20.95 -9.32
CA PHE A 91 -9.40 -21.28 -9.57
C PHE A 91 -9.12 -22.75 -9.25
N ASP A 92 -9.51 -23.22 -8.05
CA ASP A 92 -9.29 -24.60 -7.63
C ASP A 92 -10.02 -25.61 -8.55
N ARG A 93 -11.17 -25.24 -9.12
CA ARG A 93 -11.91 -26.06 -10.10
C ARG A 93 -11.30 -26.01 -11.50
N VAL A 94 -10.76 -24.87 -11.93
CA VAL A 94 -10.10 -24.71 -13.23
C VAL A 94 -8.82 -25.54 -13.30
N ASP A 95 -8.09 -25.66 -12.19
CA ASP A 95 -6.92 -26.54 -12.08
C ASP A 95 -7.29 -28.01 -12.35
N GLN A 96 -8.52 -28.41 -12.02
CA GLN A 96 -9.05 -29.75 -12.29
C GLN A 96 -9.72 -29.86 -13.67
N VAL A 97 -10.35 -28.77 -14.14
CA VAL A 97 -11.12 -28.71 -15.37
C VAL A 97 -10.78 -27.41 -16.14
N PRO A 98 -9.76 -27.43 -17.01
CA PRO A 98 -9.29 -26.24 -17.73
C PRO A 98 -10.37 -25.58 -18.62
N ALA A 99 -11.41 -26.32 -19.02
CA ALA A 99 -12.54 -25.80 -19.79
C ALA A 99 -13.34 -24.71 -19.05
N LEU A 100 -13.18 -24.58 -17.72
CA LEU A 100 -13.83 -23.52 -16.92
C LEU A 100 -13.11 -22.17 -17.01
N MET A 101 -11.94 -22.09 -17.66
CA MET A 101 -11.14 -20.86 -17.75
C MET A 101 -11.91 -19.64 -18.31
N PRO A 102 -12.80 -19.76 -19.32
CA PRO A 102 -13.60 -18.63 -19.79
C PRO A 102 -14.59 -18.11 -18.73
N VAL A 103 -15.11 -19.00 -17.89
CA VAL A 103 -16.00 -18.63 -16.78
C VAL A 103 -15.22 -17.86 -15.72
N LEU A 104 -14.02 -18.35 -15.39
CA LEU A 104 -13.11 -17.68 -14.47
C LEU A 104 -12.76 -16.28 -14.98
N ARG A 105 -12.43 -16.16 -16.27
CA ARG A 105 -12.11 -14.87 -16.87
C ARG A 105 -13.26 -13.87 -16.74
N ARG A 106 -14.48 -14.30 -17.05
CA ARG A 106 -15.66 -13.44 -16.90
C ARG A 106 -15.87 -12.99 -15.46
N GLN A 107 -15.71 -13.88 -14.48
CA GLN A 107 -15.86 -13.52 -13.06
C GLN A 107 -14.80 -12.50 -12.61
N LEU A 108 -13.56 -12.66 -13.07
CA LEU A 108 -12.47 -11.71 -12.80
C LEU A 108 -12.78 -10.33 -13.41
N ASP A 109 -13.26 -10.28 -14.65
CA ASP A 109 -13.65 -9.03 -15.31
C ASP A 109 -14.81 -8.33 -14.57
N GLU A 110 -15.80 -9.09 -14.08
CA GLU A 110 -16.91 -8.57 -13.27
C GLU A 110 -16.43 -8.01 -11.91
N LEU A 111 -15.47 -8.67 -11.25
CA LEU A 111 -14.86 -8.19 -10.01
C LEU A 111 -14.04 -6.91 -10.25
N GLU A 112 -13.27 -6.85 -11.35
CA GLU A 112 -12.54 -5.63 -11.73
C GLU A 112 -13.50 -4.45 -11.95
N ALA A 113 -14.61 -4.67 -12.66
CA ALA A 113 -15.60 -3.63 -12.92
C ALA A 113 -16.20 -3.07 -11.61
N LEU A 114 -16.57 -3.96 -10.68
CA LEU A 114 -17.08 -3.58 -9.36
C LEU A 114 -16.05 -2.72 -8.58
N MET A 115 -14.78 -3.08 -8.69
CA MET A 115 -13.70 -2.36 -8.02
C MET A 115 -13.40 -1.00 -8.64
N ARG A 116 -13.43 -0.89 -9.98
CA ARG A 116 -13.31 0.39 -10.69
C ARG A 116 -14.41 1.35 -10.28
N GLU A 117 -15.66 0.90 -10.28
CA GLU A 117 -16.81 1.72 -9.89
C GLU A 117 -16.65 2.25 -8.44
N THR A 118 -16.22 1.38 -7.53
CA THR A 118 -15.95 1.75 -6.12
C THR A 118 -14.89 2.85 -6.01
N ARG A 119 -13.90 2.88 -6.91
CA ARG A 119 -12.86 3.91 -6.99
C ARG A 119 -13.31 5.18 -7.74
N GLU A 120 -14.22 5.06 -8.70
CA GLU A 120 -14.74 6.19 -9.48
C GLU A 120 -15.71 7.05 -8.66
N VAL A 121 -16.61 6.43 -7.90
CA VAL A 121 -17.49 7.12 -6.92
C VAL A 121 -16.67 7.95 -5.93
N ARG A 122 -15.43 7.53 -5.64
CA ARG A 122 -14.46 8.29 -4.82
C ARG A 122 -13.87 9.51 -5.51
N ARG A 123 -13.55 9.45 -6.81
CA ARG A 123 -12.94 10.58 -7.53
C ARG A 123 -13.89 11.76 -7.56
N VAL A 124 -15.17 11.50 -7.78
CA VAL A 124 -16.22 12.53 -7.79
C VAL A 124 -16.32 13.24 -6.43
N ARG A 125 -16.16 12.53 -5.31
CA ARG A 125 -16.25 13.11 -3.95
C ARG A 125 -15.02 13.92 -3.49
N ARG A 126 -13.89 13.88 -4.19
CA ARG A 126 -12.67 14.64 -3.84
C ARG A 126 -12.36 15.80 -4.79
N GLY A 127 -13.18 16.00 -5.83
CA GLY A 127 -12.98 17.01 -6.87
C GLY A 127 -14.16 17.95 -7.09
N GLY A 128 -15.09 18.03 -6.13
CA GLY A 128 -16.16 19.04 -6.09
C GLY A 128 -15.80 20.16 -5.13
#